data_AF-A0A7X4BEK3-F1
#
_entry.id   AF-A0A7X4BEK3-F1
#
_cell.length_a   1.000
_cell.length_b   1.000
_cell.length_c   1.000
_cell.angle_alpha   90.00
_cell.angle_beta   90.00
_cell.angle_gamma   90.00
#
_symmetry.space_group_name_H-M   'P 1'
#
loop_
_entity.id
_entity.type
_entity.pdbx_description
1 polymer ?
#
loop_
_entity_poly.entity_id
_entity_poly.type
_entity_poly.pdbx_seq_one_letter_code
_entity_poly.pdbx_strand_id
1 'polypeptide(L)'
;MATAHRAKTTVSTSDSESPEAARPLPGVSPQPIRTRRARLPAGWRDTPPRPESQAIGDDWAGSGEHLLLRVPSVVVPEESNVLVNPAHPEASEVGVSASRSFSYDLRLLDHVRSP
;
A
#
# COMPACT_ATOMS: atom_id res chain seq x y z
N MET A 1 -26.00 5.13 2.46
CA MET A 1 -25.24 3.85 2.49
C MET A 1 -24.03 4.02 1.59
N ALA A 2 -22.85 4.28 2.16
CA ALA A 2 -21.63 4.50 1.39
C ALA A 2 -20.85 3.18 1.30
N THR A 3 -20.75 2.65 0.08
CA THR A 3 -19.96 1.45 -0.25
C THR A 3 -18.48 1.79 -0.13
N ALA A 4 -17.83 1.35 0.95
CA ALA A 4 -16.38 1.47 1.12
C ALA A 4 -15.67 0.65 0.04
N HIS A 5 -15.08 1.33 -0.95
CA HIS A 5 -14.25 0.69 -1.98
C HIS A 5 -12.88 0.40 -1.38
N ARG A 6 -12.56 -0.88 -1.21
CA ARG A 6 -11.32 -1.37 -0.61
C ARG A 6 -10.15 -1.17 -1.57
N ALA A 7 -9.56 0.02 -1.60
CA ALA A 7 -8.39 0.33 -2.41
C ALA A 7 -7.12 -0.16 -1.71
N LYS A 8 -6.57 -1.29 -2.17
CA LYS A 8 -5.23 -1.75 -1.78
C LYS A 8 -4.23 -1.17 -2.79
N THR A 9 -3.72 0.02 -2.52
CA THR A 9 -2.66 0.63 -3.35
C THR A 9 -1.31 0.07 -2.91
N THR A 10 -0.66 -0.70 -3.78
CA THR A 10 0.68 -1.21 -3.55
C THR A 10 1.71 -0.15 -3.97
N VAL A 11 2.51 0.33 -3.03
CA VAL A 11 3.77 1.04 -3.32
C VAL A 11 4.89 0.05 -3.01
N SER A 12 5.46 -0.59 -4.03
CA SER A 12 6.69 -1.38 -3.90
C SER A 12 7.85 -0.40 -3.77
N THR A 13 8.53 -0.40 -2.64
CA THR A 13 9.82 0.29 -2.49
C THR A 13 10.90 -0.79 -2.55
N SER A 14 11.45 -1.01 -3.74
CA SER A 14 12.71 -1.72 -3.92
C SER A 14 13.85 -0.75 -3.57
N ASP A 15 14.72 -1.11 -2.63
CA ASP A 15 15.88 -0.33 -2.13
C ASP A 15 17.01 -0.15 -3.18
N SER A 16 16.71 -0.16 -4.48
CA SER A 16 17.75 -0.13 -5.54
C SER A 16 17.44 0.76 -6.75
N GLU A 17 16.33 1.51 -6.75
CA GLU A 17 16.20 2.66 -7.66
C GLU A 17 16.73 3.92 -6.97
N SER A 18 17.85 4.44 -7.46
CA SER A 18 18.28 5.82 -7.16
C SER A 18 17.11 6.75 -7.42
N PRO A 19 16.79 7.68 -6.49
CA PRO A 19 15.69 8.61 -6.70
C PRO A 19 16.14 9.59 -7.78
N GLU A 20 15.81 9.31 -9.04
CA GLU A 20 15.76 10.35 -10.06
C GLU A 20 14.59 11.26 -9.67
N ALA A 21 14.96 12.18 -8.78
CA ALA A 21 14.23 13.26 -8.15
C ALA A 21 12.79 13.43 -8.62
N ALA A 22 11.86 12.84 -7.87
CA ALA A 22 10.60 13.53 -7.63
C ALA A 22 10.96 14.90 -7.04
N ARG A 23 11.03 15.93 -7.88
CA ARG A 23 11.30 17.30 -7.44
C ARG A 23 10.21 17.63 -6.41
N PRO A 24 10.57 18.06 -5.19
CA PRO A 24 9.59 18.50 -4.24
C PRO A 24 8.72 19.57 -4.91
N LEU A 25 7.40 19.49 -4.71
CA LEU A 25 6.51 20.55 -5.17
C LEU A 25 7.01 21.87 -4.56
N PRO A 26 7.13 22.95 -5.36
CA PRO A 26 7.64 24.22 -4.84
C PRO A 26 6.77 24.69 -3.67
N GLY A 27 7.39 24.95 -2.52
CA GLY A 27 6.70 25.35 -1.28
C GLY A 27 6.33 24.20 -0.33
N VAL A 28 6.58 22.93 -0.70
CA VAL A 28 6.32 21.77 0.16
C VAL A 28 7.63 21.27 0.76
N SER A 29 7.83 21.49 2.05
CA SER A 29 8.90 20.83 2.81
C SER A 29 8.48 19.39 3.13
N PRO A 30 9.23 18.36 2.69
CA PRO A 30 8.91 16.99 3.03
C PRO A 30 9.14 16.77 4.53
N GLN A 31 8.05 16.66 5.29
CA GLN A 31 8.09 16.19 6.66
C GLN A 31 8.03 14.66 6.67
N PRO A 32 8.75 13.97 7.57
CA PRO A 32 8.63 12.52 7.68
C PRO A 32 7.21 12.14 8.13
N ILE A 33 6.43 11.53 7.24
CA ILE A 33 5.09 11.05 7.54
C ILE A 33 5.20 9.90 8.55
N ARG A 34 4.53 10.03 9.70
CA ARG A 34 4.50 8.99 10.73
C ARG A 34 3.79 7.74 10.20
N THR A 35 4.55 6.67 10.01
CA THR A 35 4.06 5.37 9.52
C THR A 35 3.94 4.38 10.69
N ARG A 36 2.79 3.72 10.83
CA ARG A 36 2.66 2.57 11.72
C ARG A 36 3.22 1.33 11.04
N ARG A 37 3.95 0.48 11.77
CA ARG A 37 4.31 -0.87 11.30
C ARG A 37 3.30 -1.88 11.84
N ALA A 38 2.70 -2.69 10.97
CA ALA A 38 1.77 -3.72 11.40
C ALA A 38 2.48 -4.83 12.19
N ARG A 39 1.86 -5.26 13.30
CA ARG A 39 2.23 -6.48 14.03
C ARG A 39 1.25 -7.56 13.63
N LEU A 40 1.69 -8.49 12.77
CA LEU A 40 0.82 -9.53 12.21
C LEU A 40 0.91 -10.83 13.03
N PRO A 41 -0.17 -11.60 13.13
CA PRO A 41 -0.20 -12.86 13.89
C PRO A 41 0.59 -13.96 13.18
N ALA A 42 0.84 -15.07 13.87
CA ALA A 42 1.34 -16.27 13.23
C ALA A 42 0.36 -16.76 12.14
N GLY A 43 0.88 -17.28 11.03
CA GLY A 43 0.06 -17.73 9.91
C GLY A 43 -0.62 -16.62 9.12
N TRP A 44 -0.21 -15.35 9.28
CA TRP A 44 -0.80 -14.23 8.52
C TRP A 44 -0.66 -14.36 6.99
N ARG A 45 0.33 -15.15 6.53
CA ARG A 45 0.61 -15.45 5.11
C ARG A 45 -0.20 -16.62 4.57
N ASP A 46 -1.00 -17.29 5.39
CA ASP A 46 -1.71 -18.50 4.99
C ASP A 46 -2.73 -18.21 3.88
N THR A 47 -2.99 -19.24 3.07
CA THR A 47 -4.04 -19.23 2.06
C THR A 47 -5.04 -20.33 2.41
N PRO A 48 -6.32 -19.99 2.70
CA PRO A 48 -6.94 -18.68 2.60
C PRO A 48 -6.50 -17.69 3.70
N PRO A 49 -6.57 -16.36 3.45
CA PRO A 49 -6.23 -15.34 4.45
C PRO A 49 -7.09 -15.47 5.70
N ARG A 50 -6.47 -15.43 6.87
CA ARG A 50 -7.18 -15.51 8.14
C ARG A 50 -7.84 -14.18 8.54
N PRO A 51 -8.98 -14.19 9.24
CA PRO A 51 -9.70 -12.96 9.65
C PRO A 51 -8.89 -12.00 10.52
N GLU A 52 -7.95 -12.52 11.33
CA GLU A 52 -7.17 -11.73 12.29
C GLU A 52 -6.29 -10.69 11.58
N SER A 53 -5.75 -11.01 10.40
CA SER A 53 -4.99 -10.06 9.58
C SER A 53 -5.87 -8.92 9.07
N GLN A 54 -7.17 -9.17 8.86
CA GLN A 54 -8.12 -8.14 8.44
C GLN A 54 -8.50 -7.22 9.60
N ALA A 55 -8.78 -7.80 10.77
CA ALA A 55 -9.09 -7.06 12.00
C ALA A 55 -8.00 -6.02 12.35
N ILE A 56 -6.72 -6.37 12.17
CA ILE A 56 -5.60 -5.42 12.37
C ILE A 56 -5.70 -4.21 11.43
N GLY A 57 -6.11 -4.43 10.18
CA GLY A 57 -6.32 -3.35 9.21
C GLY A 57 -7.52 -2.49 9.57
N ASP A 58 -8.61 -3.12 10.01
CA ASP A 58 -9.84 -2.43 10.42
C ASP A 58 -9.61 -1.57 11.66
N ASP A 59 -8.92 -2.11 12.68
CA ASP A 59 -8.55 -1.39 13.90
C ASP A 59 -7.66 -0.18 13.60
N TRP A 60 -6.66 -0.34 12.72
CA TRP A 60 -5.80 0.76 12.30
C TRP A 60 -6.60 1.84 11.54
N ALA A 61 -7.46 1.44 10.61
CA ALA A 61 -8.25 2.38 9.83
C ALA A 61 -9.24 3.14 10.73
N GLY A 62 -9.88 2.43 11.67
CA GLY A 62 -10.84 2.99 12.61
C GLY A 62 -10.23 3.88 13.70
N SER A 63 -8.98 3.66 14.10
CA SER A 63 -8.33 4.50 15.12
C SER A 63 -8.05 5.91 14.61
N GLY A 64 -7.81 6.08 13.30
CA GLY A 64 -7.51 7.38 12.72
C GLY A 64 -6.20 8.03 13.21
N GLU A 65 -5.35 7.28 13.92
CA GLU A 65 -4.12 7.81 14.54
C GLU A 65 -2.95 7.96 13.56
N HIS A 66 -2.98 7.21 12.45
CA HIS A 66 -1.90 7.16 11.48
C HIS A 66 -2.45 7.18 10.06
N LEU A 67 -1.93 8.09 9.23
CA LEU A 67 -2.22 8.14 7.79
C LEU A 67 -1.79 6.87 7.06
N LEU A 68 -0.65 6.30 7.45
CA LEU A 68 0.00 5.21 6.72
C LEU A 68 0.23 3.98 7.60
N LEU A 69 -0.07 2.78 7.07
CA LEU A 69 0.28 1.48 7.65
C LEU A 69 1.21 0.72 6.70
N ARG A 70 2.43 0.44 7.17
CA ARG A 70 3.37 -0.44 6.49
C ARG A 70 3.09 -1.89 6.88
N VAL A 71 2.75 -2.71 5.89
CA VAL A 71 2.50 -4.16 6.04
C VAL A 71 3.52 -4.94 5.22
N PRO A 72 4.06 -6.07 5.70
CA PRO A 72 4.91 -6.92 4.87
C PRO A 72 4.16 -7.42 3.63
N SER A 73 4.86 -7.56 2.51
CA SER A 73 4.29 -8.18 1.32
C SER A 73 4.15 -9.70 1.56
N VAL A 74 2.99 -10.24 1.17
CA VAL A 74 2.75 -11.69 1.21
C VAL A 74 3.49 -12.41 0.08
N VAL A 75 3.79 -11.70 -1.01
CA VAL A 75 4.41 -12.26 -2.22
C VAL A 75 5.93 -12.21 -2.12
N VAL A 76 6.48 -11.06 -1.70
CA VAL A 76 7.93 -10.83 -1.63
C VAL A 76 8.28 -10.50 -0.17
N PRO A 77 8.82 -11.45 0.62
CA PRO A 77 9.04 -11.28 2.06
C PRO A 77 9.91 -10.09 2.46
N GLU A 78 10.83 -9.68 1.58
CA GLU A 78 11.77 -8.57 1.76
C GLU A 78 11.10 -7.20 1.52
N GLU A 79 9.97 -7.17 0.80
CA GLU A 79 9.24 -5.96 0.50
C GLU A 79 8.09 -5.68 1.49
N SER A 80 7.59 -4.45 1.46
CA SER A 80 6.41 -4.04 2.21
C SER A 80 5.45 -3.28 1.32
N ASN A 81 4.16 -3.49 1.56
CA ASN A 81 3.11 -2.62 1.03
C ASN A 81 2.82 -1.50 2.03
N VAL A 82 2.32 -0.38 1.53
CA VAL A 82 1.86 0.74 2.34
C VAL A 82 0.37 0.94 2.09
N LEU A 83 -0.43 0.92 3.16
CA LEU A 83 -1.84 1.28 3.10
C LEU A 83 -2.00 2.75 3.50
N VAL A 84 -2.89 3.47 2.82
CA VAL A 84 -3.27 4.85 3.14
C VAL A 84 -4.66 4.82 3.76
N ASN A 85 -4.85 5.50 4.89
CA ASN A 85 -6.15 5.64 5.54
C ASN A 85 -6.89 6.85 4.95
N PRO A 86 -7.94 6.66 4.13
CA PRO A 86 -8.66 7.77 3.52
C PRO A 86 -9.49 8.59 4.52
N ALA A 87 -9.77 8.05 5.71
CA ALA A 87 -10.50 8.75 6.76
C ALA A 87 -9.59 9.60 7.66
N HIS A 88 -8.27 9.52 7.50
CA HIS A 88 -7.32 10.31 8.29
C HIS A 88 -7.35 11.79 7.85
N PRO A 89 -7.25 12.77 8.77
CA PRO A 89 -7.31 14.20 8.42
C PRO A 89 -6.29 14.64 7.36
N GLU A 90 -5.07 14.10 7.43
CA GLU A 90 -4.00 14.40 6.46
C GLU A 90 -4.14 13.65 5.12
N ALA A 91 -5.20 12.85 4.92
CA ALA A 91 -5.40 12.14 3.66
C ALA A 91 -5.62 13.08 2.46
N SER A 92 -6.09 14.31 2.70
CA SER A 92 -6.24 15.35 1.68
C SER A 92 -4.90 15.79 1.07
N GLU A 93 -3.80 15.61 1.82
CA GLU A 93 -2.45 15.97 1.38
C GLU A 93 -1.82 14.89 0.49
N VAL A 94 -2.47 13.72 0.37
CA VAL A 94 -1.97 12.61 -0.46
C VAL A 94 -2.33 12.87 -1.92
N GLY A 95 -1.30 13.14 -2.72
CA GLY A 95 -1.40 13.32 -4.17
C GLY A 95 -0.58 12.29 -4.95
N VAL A 96 -0.98 12.04 -6.20
CA VAL A 96 -0.18 11.26 -7.16
C VAL A 96 0.80 12.22 -7.84
N SER A 97 2.10 12.03 -7.63
CA SER A 97 3.16 12.89 -8.19
C SER A 97 3.50 12.56 -9.64
N ALA A 98 3.33 11.31 -10.04
CA ALA A 98 3.55 10.85 -11.41
C ALA A 98 2.66 9.63 -11.70
N SER A 99 2.15 9.55 -12.94
CA SER A 99 1.47 8.37 -13.45
C SER A 99 1.91 8.17 -14.90
N ARG A 100 2.08 6.91 -15.30
CA ARG A 100 2.43 6.55 -16.68
C ARG A 100 1.51 5.44 -17.16
N SER A 101 1.21 5.45 -18.45
CA SER A 101 0.57 4.29 -19.08
C SER A 101 1.49 3.07 -18.93
N PHE A 102 0.92 1.97 -18.49
CA PHE A 102 1.60 0.69 -18.39
C PHE A 102 0.84 -0.34 -19.23
N SER A 103 1.53 -0.95 -20.19
CA SER A 103 1.00 -2.04 -21.00
C SER A 103 1.66 -3.35 -20.56
N TYR A 104 0.84 -4.33 -20.17
CA TYR A 104 1.35 -5.67 -19.87
C TYR A 104 1.87 -6.34 -21.14
N ASP A 105 2.97 -7.09 -21.01
CA ASP A 105 3.40 -8.00 -22.06
C ASP A 105 2.34 -9.09 -22.23
N LEU A 106 1.81 -9.24 -23.44
CA LEU A 106 0.70 -10.17 -23.72
C LEU A 106 1.08 -11.64 -23.42
N ARG A 107 2.37 -11.99 -23.49
CA ARG A 107 2.84 -13.36 -23.16
C ARG A 107 2.64 -13.71 -21.68
N LEU A 108 2.52 -12.70 -20.80
CA LEU A 108 2.14 -12.91 -19.39
C LEU A 108 0.68 -13.33 -19.24
N LEU A 109 -0.18 -13.04 -20.22
CA LEU A 109 -1.60 -13.36 -20.19
C LEU A 109 -1.91 -14.73 -20.82
N ASP A 110 -1.05 -15.21 -21.72
CA ASP A 110 -1.29 -16.44 -22.49
C ASP A 110 -1.27 -17.73 -21.64
N HIS A 111 -0.63 -17.72 -20.46
CA HIS A 111 -0.62 -18.87 -19.55
C HIS A 111 -1.84 -18.95 -18.60
N VAL A 112 -2.79 -18.01 -18.67
CA VAL A 112 -3.98 -17.98 -17.79
C VAL A 112 -5.14 -18.81 -18.39
N ARG A 113 -4.98 -19.37 -19.59
CA ARG A 113 -5.99 -20.22 -20.24
C ARG A 113 -5.37 -21.55 -20.69
N SER A 114 -5.19 -22.48 -19.76
CA SER A 114 -5.18 -23.91 -20.08
C SER A 114 -6.27 -24.57 -19.24
N PRO A 115 -7.20 -25.33 -19.85
CA PRO A 115 -8.30 -26.00 -19.16
C PRO A 115 -7.83 -27.12 -18.22
#